data_AF-A0A968Y704-F1
#
_entry.id   AF-A0A968Y704-F1
#
_cell.length_a   1.000
_cell.length_b   1.000
_cell.length_c   1.000
_cell.angle_alpha   90.00
_cell.angle_beta   90.00
_cell.angle_gamma   90.00
#
_symmetry.space_group_name_H-M   'P 1'
#
loop_
_entity.id
_entity.type
_entity.pdbx_description
1 polymer ?
#
loop_
_entity_poly.entity_id
_entity_poly.type
_entity_poly.pdbx_seq_one_letter_code
_entity_poly.pdbx_strand_id
1 'polypeptide(L)'
;MQRMTPEVPLFSGICLRWPVLTPSEQLVCLGIVLIPLWWLWGWSYLLLFLALGIGLQAIRQQKTLKMAAPSLLVWGILAFGGHWLIAIAIYSSTGAPLDTRTVLGTVNAWIAPGLILWFIQSQNIRVRLPIVAWAFSVVVVEMLLCWGCIYFLLRQGDYTIWQSGFALLTGKDGEFVPGDGNSNFLMPYFPADNSIPGFVRYVFFFAGPESLALVAAFIVLLATEVRSLSGRLACQPLGFLFYC
;
A
#
# COMPACT_ATOMS: atom_id res chain seq x y z
N MET A 1 -25.17 15.03 15.95
CA MET A 1 -24.26 16.18 16.16
C MET A 1 -23.53 15.97 17.48
N GLN A 2 -22.31 15.42 17.45
CA GLN A 2 -21.44 15.35 18.63
C GLN A 2 -20.73 16.69 18.78
N ARG A 3 -20.86 17.32 19.96
CA ARG A 3 -20.15 18.55 20.34
C ARG A 3 -18.64 18.30 20.22
N MET A 4 -17.94 19.18 19.50
CA MET A 4 -16.49 19.28 19.55
C MET A 4 -16.09 19.65 20.98
N THR A 5 -15.55 18.69 21.72
CA THR A 5 -14.80 18.94 22.96
C THR A 5 -13.57 19.79 22.64
N PRO A 6 -13.04 20.58 23.59
CA PRO A 6 -11.91 21.49 23.35
C PRO A 6 -10.78 20.78 22.60
N GLU A 7 -10.32 21.39 21.51
CA GLU A 7 -9.37 20.79 20.58
C GLU A 7 -8.05 20.46 21.29
N VAL A 8 -7.94 19.22 21.75
CA VAL A 8 -6.69 18.69 22.28
C VAL A 8 -5.66 18.79 21.14
N PRO A 9 -4.53 19.50 21.34
CA PRO A 9 -3.57 19.70 20.25
C PRO A 9 -3.06 18.34 19.77
N LEU A 10 -3.05 18.14 18.46
CA LEU A 10 -2.70 16.88 17.80
C LEU A 10 -1.22 16.52 17.97
N PHE A 11 -0.38 17.55 18.08
CA PHE A 11 1.07 17.44 18.14
C PHE A 11 1.61 17.92 19.49
N SER A 12 2.73 17.32 19.90
CA SER A 12 3.59 17.79 20.98
C SER A 12 4.97 18.06 20.36
N GLY A 13 5.14 19.26 19.79
CA GLY A 13 6.29 19.58 18.93
C GLY A 13 6.19 18.88 17.58
N ILE A 14 7.24 18.13 17.19
CA ILE A 14 7.26 17.33 15.96
C ILE A 14 6.55 15.98 16.16
N CYS A 15 6.40 15.52 17.40
CA CYS A 15 5.82 14.21 17.69
C CYS A 15 4.29 14.24 17.71
N LEU A 16 3.69 13.22 17.13
CA LEU A 16 2.26 13.05 17.11
C LEU A 16 1.77 12.45 18.44
N ARG A 17 0.72 13.03 19.04
CA ARG A 17 0.20 12.57 20.34
C ARG A 17 -0.68 11.33 20.15
N TRP A 18 -0.07 10.15 20.26
CA TRP A 18 -0.71 8.85 20.05
C TRP A 18 -2.08 8.67 20.74
N PRO A 19 -2.29 9.08 22.01
CA PRO A 19 -3.57 8.90 22.69
C PRO A 19 -4.72 9.76 22.13
N VAL A 20 -4.41 10.79 21.32
CA VAL A 20 -5.38 11.70 20.70
C VAL A 20 -5.85 11.18 19.34
N LEU A 21 -5.19 10.15 18.83
CA LEU A 21 -5.56 9.49 17.58
C LEU A 21 -6.73 8.54 17.79
N THR A 22 -7.61 8.48 16.80
CA THR A 22 -8.58 7.39 16.71
C THR A 22 -7.88 6.07 16.39
N PRO A 23 -8.47 4.90 16.72
CA PRO A 23 -7.88 3.60 16.38
C PRO A 23 -7.56 3.44 14.89
N SER A 24 -8.41 3.99 14.01
CA SER A 24 -8.18 3.96 12.56
C SER A 24 -6.99 4.81 12.14
N GLU A 25 -6.83 5.99 12.74
CA GLU A 25 -5.68 6.86 12.49
C GLU A 25 -4.38 6.23 12.97
N GLN A 26 -4.41 5.57 14.14
CA GLN A 26 -3.27 4.79 14.65
C GLN A 26 -2.87 3.69 13.66
N LEU A 27 -3.85 2.92 13.17
CA LEU A 27 -3.59 1.84 12.22
C LEU A 27 -3.00 2.35 10.90
N VAL A 28 -3.57 3.42 10.34
CA VAL A 28 -3.07 4.01 9.08
C VAL A 28 -1.69 4.63 9.27
N CYS A 29 -1.47 5.36 10.36
CA CYS A 29 -0.17 5.93 10.71
C CYS A 29 0.89 4.83 10.86
N LEU A 30 0.59 3.77 11.61
CA LEU A 30 1.47 2.61 11.78
C LEU A 30 1.74 1.92 10.44
N GLY A 31 0.71 1.72 9.60
CA GLY A 31 0.86 1.10 8.29
C GLY A 31 1.84 1.85 7.38
N ILE A 32 1.81 3.19 7.41
CA ILE A 32 2.72 4.04 6.65
C ILE A 32 4.13 4.05 7.26
N VAL A 33 4.25 4.29 8.56
CA VAL A 33 5.57 4.36 9.23
C VAL A 33 6.31 3.01 9.14
N LEU A 34 5.59 1.89 9.09
CA LEU A 34 6.22 0.56 8.96
C LEU A 34 6.50 0.16 7.50
N ILE A 35 6.33 1.04 6.52
CA ILE A 35 6.69 0.80 5.11
C ILE A 35 8.09 0.18 4.93
N PRO A 36 9.15 0.63 5.63
CA PRO A 36 10.46 -0.01 5.51
C PRO A 36 10.46 -1.47 5.96
N LEU A 37 9.73 -1.81 7.03
CA LEU A 37 9.62 -3.19 7.50
C LEU A 37 8.82 -4.05 6.52
N TRP A 38 7.78 -3.49 5.90
CA TRP A 38 7.04 -4.18 4.84
C TRP A 38 7.89 -4.42 3.60
N TRP A 39 8.79 -3.48 3.28
CA TRP A 39 9.80 -3.66 2.25
C TRP A 39 10.79 -4.77 2.60
N LEU A 40 11.25 -4.85 3.86
CA LEU A 40 12.06 -5.99 4.33
C LEU A 40 11.36 -7.33 4.12
N TRP A 41 10.02 -7.35 4.22
CA TRP A 41 9.21 -8.54 3.97
C TRP A 41 8.86 -8.78 2.50
N GLY A 42 9.17 -7.87 1.57
CA GLY A 42 9.07 -8.13 0.14
C GLY A 42 7.71 -7.93 -0.52
N TRP A 43 6.82 -7.08 0.02
CA TRP A 43 5.57 -6.54 -0.58
C TRP A 43 4.49 -7.49 -1.17
N SER A 44 4.82 -8.73 -1.55
CA SER A 44 4.05 -9.59 -2.46
C SER A 44 2.63 -9.88 -2.01
N TYR A 45 2.39 -9.86 -0.69
CA TYR A 45 1.11 -10.21 -0.09
C TYR A 45 0.67 -9.19 0.98
N LEU A 46 1.22 -7.97 0.96
CA LEU A 46 0.95 -6.97 1.99
C LEU A 46 -0.54 -6.68 2.13
N LEU A 47 -1.22 -6.39 1.03
CA LEU A 47 -2.63 -5.99 1.04
C LEU A 47 -3.52 -7.16 1.46
N LEU A 48 -3.16 -8.38 1.09
CA LEU A 48 -3.82 -9.60 1.56
C LEU A 48 -3.68 -9.74 3.09
N PHE A 49 -2.47 -9.62 3.64
CA PHE A 49 -2.26 -9.69 5.09
C PHE A 49 -2.96 -8.56 5.83
N LEU A 50 -2.98 -7.35 5.26
CA LEU A 50 -3.70 -6.22 5.83
C LEU A 50 -5.21 -6.47 5.84
N ALA A 51 -5.78 -6.97 4.74
CA ALA A 51 -7.19 -7.33 4.65
C ALA A 51 -7.56 -8.42 5.68
N LEU A 52 -6.73 -9.46 5.80
CA LEU A 52 -6.89 -10.52 6.79
C LEU A 52 -6.81 -9.98 8.22
N GLY A 53 -5.83 -9.13 8.51
CA GLY A 53 -5.63 -8.52 9.82
C GLY A 53 -6.83 -7.66 10.24
N ILE A 54 -7.32 -6.81 9.34
CA ILE A 54 -8.52 -5.99 9.54
C ILE A 54 -9.74 -6.88 9.78
N GLY A 55 -9.92 -7.92 8.97
CA GLY A 55 -11.02 -8.87 9.12
C GLY A 55 -11.00 -9.58 10.48
N LEU A 56 -9.84 -10.12 10.87
CA LEU A 56 -9.65 -10.80 12.16
C LEU A 56 -9.90 -9.85 13.34
N GLN A 57 -9.42 -8.61 13.26
CA GLN A 57 -9.65 -7.60 14.28
C GLN A 57 -11.14 -7.26 14.41
N ALA A 58 -11.83 -7.05 13.29
CA ALA A 58 -13.25 -6.75 13.27
C ALA A 58 -14.09 -7.89 13.88
N ILE A 59 -13.77 -9.14 13.55
CA ILE A 59 -14.40 -10.33 14.15
C ILE A 59 -14.18 -10.36 15.67
N ARG A 60 -12.95 -10.11 16.13
CA ARG A 60 -12.62 -10.09 17.56
C ARG A 60 -13.38 -9.00 18.33
N GLN A 61 -13.53 -7.81 17.75
CA GLN A 61 -14.16 -6.68 18.43
C GLN A 61 -15.70 -6.75 18.42
N GLN A 62 -16.30 -7.12 17.29
CA GLN A 62 -17.75 -6.97 17.09
C GLN A 62 -18.52 -8.29 17.18
N LYS A 63 -17.85 -9.45 17.25
CA LYS A 63 -18.38 -10.83 17.16
C LYS A 63 -19.19 -11.16 15.90
N THR A 64 -19.71 -10.15 15.20
CA THR A 64 -20.45 -10.23 13.94
C THR A 64 -19.97 -9.12 13.02
N LEU A 65 -19.65 -9.47 11.77
CA LEU A 65 -19.18 -8.51 10.78
C LEU A 65 -20.40 -7.77 10.20
N LYS A 66 -20.75 -6.62 10.79
CA LYS A 66 -21.82 -5.77 10.25
C LYS A 66 -21.23 -4.89 9.16
N MET A 67 -21.37 -5.31 7.91
CA MET A 67 -20.97 -4.53 6.74
C MET A 67 -22.18 -3.91 6.04
N ALA A 68 -22.08 -2.64 5.69
CA ALA A 68 -23.01 -1.95 4.82
C ALA A 68 -22.86 -2.46 3.37
N ALA A 69 -23.84 -2.15 2.52
CA ALA A 69 -23.74 -2.49 1.10
C ALA A 69 -22.49 -1.82 0.47
N PRO A 70 -21.73 -2.55 -0.36
CA PRO A 70 -20.56 -2.00 -1.02
C PRO A 70 -20.95 -0.93 -2.04
N SER A 71 -20.07 0.07 -2.22
CA SER A 71 -20.27 1.09 -3.25
C SER A 71 -20.06 0.53 -4.67
N LEU A 72 -20.52 1.26 -5.70
CA LEU A 72 -20.32 0.88 -7.10
C LEU A 72 -18.85 0.68 -7.45
N LEU A 73 -17.96 1.50 -6.90
CA LEU A 73 -16.52 1.39 -7.14
C LEU A 73 -15.93 0.12 -6.51
N VAL A 74 -16.38 -0.25 -5.30
CA VAL A 74 -16.00 -1.53 -4.68
C VAL A 74 -16.49 -2.70 -5.53
N TRP A 75 -17.74 -2.65 -5.99
CA TRP A 75 -18.28 -3.66 -6.91
C TRP A 75 -17.44 -3.77 -8.20
N GLY A 76 -17.06 -2.64 -8.80
CA GLY A 76 -16.23 -2.62 -10.00
C GLY A 76 -14.86 -3.28 -9.78
N ILE A 77 -14.17 -2.94 -8.68
CA ILE A 77 -12.88 -3.55 -8.33
C ILE A 77 -13.02 -5.06 -8.10
N LEU A 78 -14.03 -5.48 -7.33
CA LEU A 78 -14.26 -6.90 -7.03
C LEU A 78 -14.65 -7.68 -8.29
N ALA A 79 -15.50 -7.12 -9.14
CA ALA A 79 -15.88 -7.73 -10.41
C ALA A 79 -14.68 -7.85 -11.37
N PHE A 80 -13.82 -6.83 -11.45
CA PHE A 80 -12.60 -6.87 -12.24
C PHE A 80 -11.62 -7.94 -11.73
N GLY A 81 -11.39 -8.00 -10.41
CA GLY A 81 -10.58 -9.05 -9.79
C GLY A 81 -11.16 -10.45 -10.03
N GLY A 82 -12.50 -10.59 -9.94
CA GLY A 82 -13.22 -11.83 -10.25
C GLY A 82 -13.07 -12.24 -11.71
N HIS A 83 -13.16 -11.31 -12.65
CA HIS A 83 -12.88 -11.56 -14.07
C HIS A 83 -11.48 -12.16 -14.22
N TRP A 84 -10.47 -11.60 -13.54
CA TRP A 84 -9.08 -12.05 -13.70
C TRP A 84 -8.88 -13.46 -13.19
N LEU A 85 -9.51 -13.79 -12.05
CA LEU A 85 -9.51 -15.15 -11.53
C LEU A 85 -10.19 -16.14 -12.49
N ILE A 86 -11.31 -15.75 -13.11
CA ILE A 86 -11.98 -16.56 -14.12
C ILE A 86 -11.08 -16.75 -15.35
N ALA A 87 -10.43 -15.68 -15.82
CA ALA A 87 -9.50 -15.76 -16.94
C ALA A 87 -8.34 -16.72 -16.64
N ILE A 88 -7.72 -16.62 -15.45
CA ILE A 88 -6.67 -17.55 -15.00
C ILE A 88 -7.19 -19.00 -15.00
N ALA A 89 -8.41 -19.24 -14.51
CA ALA A 89 -9.00 -20.58 -14.50
C ALA A 89 -9.23 -21.13 -15.92
N ILE A 90 -9.72 -20.30 -16.86
CA ILE A 90 -9.91 -20.69 -18.26
C ILE A 90 -8.56 -20.97 -18.94
N TYR A 91 -7.55 -20.12 -18.73
CA TYR A 91 -6.22 -20.37 -19.27
C TYR A 91 -5.57 -21.62 -18.66
N SER A 92 -5.89 -21.98 -17.42
CA SER A 92 -5.39 -23.23 -16.85
C SER A 92 -6.03 -24.47 -17.49
N SER A 93 -7.28 -24.36 -17.98
CA SER A 93 -7.96 -25.48 -18.64
C SER A 93 -7.43 -25.77 -20.05
N THR A 94 -6.65 -24.85 -20.65
CA THR A 94 -5.96 -25.07 -21.93
C THR A 94 -4.62 -25.80 -21.78
N GLY A 95 -4.29 -26.28 -20.57
CA GLY A 95 -3.12 -27.12 -20.30
C GLY A 95 -1.99 -26.43 -19.54
N ALA A 96 -2.13 -25.14 -19.21
CA ALA A 96 -1.19 -24.46 -18.31
C ALA A 96 -1.50 -24.82 -16.83
N PRO A 97 -0.49 -25.17 -16.01
CA PRO A 97 -0.73 -25.43 -14.60
C PRO A 97 -1.21 -24.16 -13.88
N LEU A 98 -2.18 -24.32 -12.97
CA LEU A 98 -2.69 -23.23 -12.16
C LEU A 98 -1.61 -22.79 -11.15
N ASP A 99 -0.92 -21.69 -11.46
CA ASP A 99 0.10 -21.13 -10.58
C ASP A 99 -0.53 -20.40 -9.38
N THR A 100 -0.23 -20.90 -8.18
CA THR A 100 -0.72 -20.31 -6.92
C THR A 100 -0.20 -18.88 -6.72
N ARG A 101 1.02 -18.56 -7.18
CA ARG A 101 1.57 -17.20 -7.10
C ARG A 101 0.72 -16.22 -7.91
N THR A 102 0.34 -16.61 -9.13
CA THR A 102 -0.54 -15.80 -9.98
C THR A 102 -1.91 -15.57 -9.34
N VAL A 103 -2.54 -16.63 -8.80
CA VAL A 103 -3.84 -16.50 -8.12
C VAL A 103 -3.75 -15.59 -6.90
N LEU A 104 -2.78 -15.82 -6.00
CA LEU A 104 -2.60 -15.00 -4.80
C LEU A 104 -2.20 -13.57 -5.15
N GLY A 105 -1.40 -13.37 -6.21
CA GLY A 105 -1.06 -12.06 -6.75
C GLY A 105 -2.30 -11.28 -7.21
N THR A 106 -3.21 -11.93 -7.95
CA THR A 106 -4.49 -11.33 -8.37
C THR A 106 -5.37 -10.98 -7.18
N VAL A 107 -5.48 -11.89 -6.19
CA VAL A 107 -6.25 -11.60 -4.97
C VAL A 107 -5.65 -10.42 -4.21
N ASN A 108 -4.32 -10.39 -4.04
CA ASN A 108 -3.61 -9.31 -3.36
C ASN A 108 -3.73 -7.96 -4.08
N ALA A 109 -3.67 -7.94 -5.42
CA ALA A 109 -3.69 -6.72 -6.21
C ALA A 109 -5.09 -6.12 -6.40
N TRP A 110 -6.12 -6.95 -6.50
CA TRP A 110 -7.47 -6.49 -6.86
C TRP A 110 -8.50 -6.73 -5.76
N ILE A 111 -8.59 -7.96 -5.26
CA ILE A 111 -9.65 -8.31 -4.31
C ILE A 111 -9.38 -7.72 -2.93
N ALA A 112 -8.16 -7.88 -2.41
CA ALA A 112 -7.81 -7.38 -1.07
C ALA A 112 -7.99 -5.86 -0.93
N PRO A 113 -7.55 -5.01 -1.89
CA PRO A 113 -7.81 -3.57 -1.84
C PRO A 113 -9.29 -3.24 -1.92
N GLY A 114 -10.05 -3.96 -2.74
CA GLY A 114 -11.51 -3.81 -2.82
C GLY A 114 -12.20 -4.11 -1.48
N LEU A 115 -11.79 -5.19 -0.80
CA LEU A 115 -12.30 -5.56 0.53
C LEU A 115 -11.91 -4.54 1.60
N ILE A 116 -10.65 -4.07 1.61
CA ILE A 116 -10.19 -3.02 2.54
C ILE A 116 -11.00 -1.74 2.33
N LEU A 117 -11.21 -1.34 1.08
CA LEU A 117 -12.00 -0.15 0.75
C LEU A 117 -13.46 -0.31 1.15
N TRP A 118 -14.05 -1.49 0.93
CA TRP A 118 -15.40 -1.80 1.39
C TRP A 118 -15.51 -1.66 2.91
N PHE A 119 -14.55 -2.20 3.65
CA PHE A 119 -14.51 -2.11 5.10
C PHE A 119 -14.43 -0.65 5.58
N ILE A 120 -13.53 0.14 5.00
CA ILE A 120 -13.38 1.58 5.28
C ILE A 120 -14.70 2.32 5.06
N GLN A 121 -15.35 2.09 3.91
CA GLN A 121 -16.62 2.73 3.56
C GLN A 121 -17.74 2.31 4.51
N SER A 122 -17.82 1.01 4.84
CA SER A 122 -18.84 0.47 5.72
C SER A 122 -18.74 1.01 7.14
N GLN A 123 -17.52 1.18 7.64
CA GLN A 123 -17.28 1.66 9.00
C GLN A 123 -17.16 3.19 9.07
N ASN A 124 -17.33 3.90 7.94
CA ASN A 124 -17.15 5.35 7.81
C ASN A 124 -15.83 5.82 8.46
N ILE A 125 -14.76 5.07 8.21
CA ILE A 125 -13.44 5.38 8.74
C ILE A 125 -12.94 6.67 8.10
N ARG A 126 -12.50 7.61 8.93
CA ARG A 126 -11.94 8.89 8.52
C ARG A 126 -10.58 9.09 9.18
N VAL A 127 -9.63 9.60 8.42
CA VAL A 127 -8.28 9.90 8.88
C VAL A 127 -7.98 11.36 8.57
N ARG A 128 -7.53 12.13 9.57
CA ARG A 128 -7.14 13.53 9.34
C ARG A 128 -5.85 13.60 8.50
N LEU A 129 -5.86 14.40 7.44
CA LEU A 129 -4.70 14.61 6.54
C LEU A 129 -3.37 14.91 7.26
N PRO A 130 -3.33 15.76 8.32
CA PRO A 130 -2.07 16.05 9.02
C PRO A 130 -1.37 14.81 9.58
N ILE A 131 -2.12 13.79 9.98
CA ILE A 131 -1.56 12.54 10.53
C ILE A 131 -0.88 11.75 9.42
N VAL A 132 -1.51 11.71 8.24
CA VAL A 132 -0.95 11.02 7.08
C VAL A 132 0.30 11.75 6.60
N ALA A 133 0.23 13.08 6.43
CA ALA A 133 1.38 13.89 6.03
C ALA A 133 2.56 13.72 6.99
N TRP A 134 2.29 13.68 8.29
CA TRP A 134 3.30 13.38 9.30
C TRP A 134 3.93 11.99 9.12
N ALA A 135 3.10 10.96 8.94
CA ALA A 135 3.59 9.59 8.72
C ALA A 135 4.48 9.48 7.47
N PHE A 136 4.13 10.16 6.36
CA PHE A 136 5.00 10.23 5.18
C PHE A 136 6.30 10.98 5.44
N SER A 137 6.25 12.03 6.26
CA SER A 137 7.46 12.76 6.63
C SER A 137 8.44 11.86 7.38
N VAL A 138 7.94 10.97 8.25
CA VAL A 138 8.75 9.94 8.91
C VAL A 138 9.38 8.99 7.88
N VAL A 139 8.59 8.48 6.94
CA VAL A 139 9.10 7.59 5.87
C VAL A 139 10.17 8.28 5.02
N VAL A 140 9.99 9.56 4.68
CA VAL A 140 10.99 10.34 3.94
C VAL A 140 12.28 10.48 4.76
N VAL A 141 12.20 10.75 6.06
CA VAL A 141 13.37 10.77 6.94
C VAL A 141 14.06 9.41 6.96
N GLU A 142 13.31 8.31 7.05
CA GLU A 142 13.86 6.95 6.98
C GLU A 142 14.56 6.67 5.64
N MET A 143 13.99 7.14 4.52
CA MET A 143 14.62 7.04 3.21
C MET A 143 15.94 7.82 3.14
N LEU A 144 15.97 9.04 3.68
CA LEU A 144 17.19 9.86 3.73
C LEU A 144 18.27 9.23 4.61
N LEU A 145 17.87 8.64 5.74
CA LEU A 145 18.79 7.89 6.62
C LEU A 145 19.32 6.64 5.90
N CYS A 146 18.44 5.87 5.26
CA CYS A 146 18.80 4.69 4.48
C CYS A 146 19.77 5.05 3.34
N TRP A 147 19.48 6.14 2.62
CA TRP A 147 20.35 6.71 1.61
C TRP A 147 21.74 7.05 2.16
N GLY A 148 21.80 7.78 3.27
CA GLY A 148 23.06 8.16 3.91
C GLY A 148 23.89 6.93 4.33
N CYS A 149 23.24 5.91 4.89
CA CYS A 149 23.89 4.64 5.21
C CYS A 149 24.48 3.96 3.97
N ILE A 150 23.72 3.85 2.88
CA ILE A 150 24.19 3.22 1.65
C ILE A 150 25.35 4.01 1.03
N TYR A 151 25.20 5.33 0.93
CA TYR A 151 26.16 6.18 0.25
C TYR A 151 27.47 6.30 1.03
N PHE A 152 27.40 6.61 2.33
CA PHE A 152 28.59 6.90 3.14
C PHE A 152 29.20 5.65 3.82
N LEU A 153 28.38 4.72 4.32
CA LEU A 153 28.88 3.56 5.08
C LEU A 153 29.13 2.36 4.18
N LEU A 154 28.16 2.01 3.34
CA LEU A 154 28.22 0.81 2.51
C LEU A 154 28.93 1.01 1.18
N ARG A 155 29.23 2.27 0.80
CA ARG A 155 29.84 2.68 -0.47
C ARG A 155 29.05 2.10 -1.65
N GLN A 156 28.18 2.91 -2.24
CA GLN A 156 27.26 2.55 -3.34
C GLN A 156 27.80 1.57 -4.42
N GLY A 157 29.10 1.58 -4.74
CA GLY A 157 29.70 0.63 -5.70
C GLY A 157 29.87 -0.80 -5.18
N ASP A 158 30.03 -0.99 -3.86
CA ASP A 158 30.32 -2.28 -3.21
C ASP A 158 29.08 -2.91 -2.56
N TYR A 159 27.93 -2.24 -2.61
CA TYR A 159 26.69 -2.73 -1.99
C TYR A 159 26.13 -3.94 -2.74
N THR A 160 26.06 -5.06 -2.04
CA THR A 160 25.41 -6.28 -2.51
C THR A 160 23.92 -6.24 -2.21
N ILE A 161 23.10 -6.58 -3.20
CA ILE A 161 21.64 -6.60 -3.05
C ILE A 161 21.26 -7.71 -2.07
N TRP A 162 20.66 -7.35 -0.94
CA TRP A 162 20.19 -8.33 0.04
C TRP A 162 18.85 -8.95 -0.38
N GLN A 163 18.62 -10.18 0.06
CA GLN A 163 17.33 -10.85 -0.09
C GLN A 163 16.32 -10.29 0.91
N SER A 164 15.05 -10.22 0.51
CA SER A 164 13.95 -9.93 1.43
C SER A 164 13.67 -11.13 2.34
N GLY A 165 13.02 -10.89 3.48
CA GLY A 165 12.56 -11.97 4.37
C GLY A 165 11.64 -12.96 3.63
N PHE A 166 10.89 -12.50 2.64
CA PHE A 166 10.08 -13.38 1.80
C PHE A 166 10.92 -14.30 0.91
N ALA A 167 12.01 -13.81 0.31
CA ALA A 167 12.91 -14.66 -0.46
C ALA A 167 13.57 -15.73 0.41
N LEU A 168 14.05 -15.34 1.60
CA LEU A 168 14.64 -16.26 2.57
C LEU A 168 13.65 -17.37 2.97
N LEU A 169 12.39 -17.00 3.25
CA LEU A 169 11.36 -17.98 3.64
C LEU A 169 10.89 -18.87 2.49
N THR A 170 10.95 -18.38 1.26
CA THR A 170 10.53 -19.14 0.07
C THR A 170 11.66 -19.90 -0.61
N GLY A 171 12.88 -19.85 -0.05
CA GLY A 171 14.05 -20.51 -0.62
C GLY A 171 14.41 -20.01 -2.02
N LYS A 172 14.10 -18.75 -2.31
CA LYS A 172 14.38 -18.15 -3.61
C LYS A 172 15.81 -17.64 -3.65
N ASP A 173 16.69 -18.53 -4.07
CA ASP A 173 18.09 -18.21 -4.33
C ASP A 173 18.28 -17.95 -5.83
N GLY A 174 18.63 -16.71 -6.17
CA GLY A 174 18.84 -16.30 -7.55
C GLY A 174 19.46 -14.91 -7.63
N GLU A 175 20.05 -14.59 -8.78
CA GLU A 175 20.44 -13.23 -9.09
C GLU A 175 19.20 -12.38 -9.40
N PHE A 176 19.29 -11.08 -9.11
CA PHE A 176 18.23 -10.17 -9.46
C PHE A 176 18.05 -10.10 -10.98
N VAL A 177 16.86 -10.50 -11.46
CA VAL A 177 16.41 -10.29 -12.83
C VAL A 177 15.35 -9.18 -12.83
N PRO A 178 15.58 -8.05 -13.54
CA PRO A 178 14.57 -7.01 -13.70
C PRO A 178 13.24 -7.60 -14.20
N GLY A 179 12.15 -7.33 -13.47
CA GLY A 179 10.80 -7.76 -13.85
C GLY A 179 10.28 -9.06 -13.18
N ASP A 180 11.14 -9.89 -12.59
CA ASP A 180 10.69 -11.15 -11.92
C ASP A 180 11.11 -11.25 -10.44
N GLY A 181 11.74 -10.21 -9.89
CA GLY A 181 12.43 -10.32 -8.60
C GLY A 181 12.18 -9.23 -7.57
N ASN A 182 11.49 -8.13 -7.86
CA ASN A 182 11.51 -6.93 -6.99
C ASN A 182 11.06 -7.19 -5.55
N SER A 183 10.19 -8.17 -5.35
CA SER A 183 9.73 -8.61 -4.03
C SER A 183 10.71 -9.48 -3.26
N ASN A 184 11.63 -10.14 -3.95
CA ASN A 184 12.59 -11.10 -3.38
C ASN A 184 13.88 -10.39 -2.93
N PHE A 185 14.08 -9.14 -3.32
CA PHE A 185 15.32 -8.41 -3.09
C PHE A 185 15.06 -7.03 -2.48
N LEU A 186 15.94 -6.62 -1.57
CA LEU A 186 15.97 -5.32 -0.95
C LEU A 186 16.83 -4.40 -1.82
N MET A 187 16.18 -3.83 -2.85
CA MET A 187 16.82 -2.95 -3.82
C MET A 187 16.48 -1.48 -3.57
N PRO A 188 17.32 -0.75 -2.82
CA PRO A 188 17.12 0.68 -2.61
C PRO A 188 17.42 1.50 -3.88
N TYR A 189 18.13 0.94 -4.85
CA TYR A 189 18.44 1.55 -6.15
C TYR A 189 18.68 0.49 -7.23
N PHE A 190 18.63 0.90 -8.50
CA PHE A 190 19.03 0.05 -9.62
C PHE A 190 20.52 0.29 -9.96
N PRO A 191 21.41 -0.71 -9.81
CA PRO A 191 22.85 -0.51 -9.98
C PRO A 191 23.25 -0.18 -11.43
N ALA A 192 22.43 -0.55 -12.41
CA ALA A 192 22.67 -0.25 -13.83
C ALA A 192 22.05 1.09 -14.29
N ASP A 193 21.24 1.75 -13.45
CA ASP A 193 20.52 2.99 -13.81
C ASP A 193 21.32 4.22 -13.33
N ASN A 194 22.30 4.62 -14.15
CA ASN A 194 23.10 5.83 -13.96
C ASN A 194 22.35 7.05 -14.52
N SER A 195 21.51 7.67 -13.69
CA SER A 195 20.74 8.86 -14.07
C SER A 195 21.61 10.12 -14.17
N ILE A 196 22.69 10.18 -13.38
CA ILE A 196 23.70 11.24 -13.37
C ILE A 196 25.07 10.57 -13.25
N PRO A 197 26.15 11.08 -13.87
CA PRO A 197 27.49 10.51 -13.71
C PRO A 197 27.87 10.35 -12.23
N GLY A 198 28.09 9.10 -11.79
CA GLY A 198 28.44 8.76 -10.41
C GLY A 198 27.26 8.60 -9.43
N PHE A 199 26.02 8.82 -9.87
CA PHE A 199 24.82 8.66 -9.06
C PHE A 199 23.83 7.67 -9.70
N VAL A 200 23.45 6.66 -8.91
CA VAL A 200 22.38 5.72 -9.25
C VAL A 200 21.01 6.28 -8.89
N ARG A 201 19.99 5.88 -9.63
CA ARG A 201 18.60 6.22 -9.29
C ARG A 201 18.10 5.38 -8.11
N TYR A 202 17.84 6.04 -6.99
CA TYR A 202 17.23 5.42 -5.81
C TYR A 202 15.72 5.29 -5.95
N VAL A 203 15.20 4.14 -5.52
CA VAL A 203 13.77 3.78 -5.51
C VAL A 203 13.29 3.48 -4.09
N PHE A 204 14.21 3.20 -3.16
CA PHE A 204 13.98 2.95 -1.73
C PHE A 204 12.89 1.90 -1.47
N PHE A 205 11.92 2.22 -0.62
CA PHE A 205 10.90 1.30 -0.12
C PHE A 205 9.70 1.16 -1.08
N PHE A 206 9.53 2.09 -2.02
CA PHE A 206 8.43 2.04 -2.99
C PHE A 206 8.92 1.30 -4.24
N ALA A 207 8.17 0.30 -4.71
CA ALA A 207 8.58 -0.52 -5.86
C ALA A 207 8.64 0.26 -7.19
N GLY A 208 8.05 1.45 -7.24
CA GLY A 208 7.99 2.32 -8.41
C GLY A 208 7.04 3.51 -8.22
N PRO A 209 7.03 4.49 -9.15
CA PRO A 209 6.13 5.64 -9.10
C PRO A 209 4.65 5.25 -9.07
N GLU A 210 4.28 4.14 -9.69
CA GLU A 210 2.92 3.58 -9.70
C GLU A 210 2.48 3.18 -8.29
N SER A 211 3.39 2.57 -7.51
CA SER A 211 3.09 2.18 -6.13
C SER A 211 2.90 3.41 -5.22
N LEU A 212 3.70 4.46 -5.41
CA LEU A 212 3.54 5.72 -4.70
C LEU A 212 2.20 6.40 -5.08
N ALA A 213 1.85 6.40 -6.37
CA ALA A 213 0.60 6.97 -6.85
C ALA A 213 -0.62 6.22 -6.28
N LEU A 214 -0.58 4.89 -6.22
CA LEU A 214 -1.64 4.08 -5.61
C LEU A 214 -1.79 4.36 -4.11
N VAL A 215 -0.67 4.45 -3.38
CA VAL A 215 -0.68 4.78 -1.95
C VAL A 215 -1.23 6.19 -1.73
N ALA A 216 -0.77 7.18 -2.51
CA ALA A 216 -1.27 8.55 -2.46
C ALA A 216 -2.78 8.62 -2.79
N ALA A 217 -3.25 7.89 -3.80
CA ALA A 217 -4.66 7.82 -4.16
C ALA A 217 -5.49 7.19 -3.03
N PHE A 218 -5.02 6.11 -2.41
CA PHE A 218 -5.67 5.48 -1.27
C PHE A 218 -5.78 6.43 -0.07
N ILE A 219 -4.73 7.20 0.20
CA ILE A 219 -4.72 8.22 1.25
C ILE A 219 -5.72 9.34 0.96
N VAL A 220 -5.75 9.82 -0.27
CA VAL A 220 -6.73 10.81 -0.70
C VAL A 220 -8.14 10.27 -0.53
N LEU A 221 -8.38 8.98 -0.84
CA LEU A 221 -9.67 8.33 -0.61
C LEU A 221 -10.01 8.15 0.88
N LEU A 222 -9.03 7.91 1.74
CA LEU A 222 -9.22 7.88 3.20
C LEU A 222 -9.51 9.26 3.80
N ALA A 223 -8.96 10.31 3.18
CA ALA A 223 -9.10 11.68 3.61
C ALA A 223 -10.35 12.38 3.04
N THR A 224 -10.79 11.98 1.84
CA THR A 224 -11.93 12.59 1.12
C THR A 224 -13.18 11.72 1.23
N GLU A 225 -14.35 12.34 1.42
CA GLU A 225 -15.60 11.58 1.47
C GLU A 225 -15.89 10.91 0.12
N VAL A 226 -15.68 9.59 0.03
CA VAL A 226 -15.97 8.77 -1.17
C VAL A 226 -17.43 8.93 -1.62
N ARG A 227 -18.37 9.19 -0.69
CA ARG A 227 -19.78 9.49 -0.99
C ARG A 227 -19.97 10.74 -1.84
N SER A 228 -19.09 11.74 -1.71
CA SER A 228 -19.16 12.96 -2.50
C SER A 228 -18.53 12.76 -3.89
N LEU A 229 -17.55 11.85 -4.00
CA LEU A 229 -16.85 11.56 -5.25
C LEU A 229 -17.70 10.74 -6.23
N SER A 230 -18.44 9.72 -5.76
CA SER A 230 -19.32 8.92 -6.61
C SER A 230 -20.51 9.73 -7.14
N GLY A 231 -21.05 10.66 -6.35
CA GLY A 231 -22.05 11.62 -6.82
C GLY A 231 -21.51 12.63 -7.84
N ARG A 232 -20.26 13.08 -7.69
CA ARG A 232 -19.60 14.01 -8.64
C ARG A 232 -19.14 13.32 -9.93
N LEU A 233 -18.60 12.11 -9.85
CA LEU A 233 -18.19 11.31 -11.01
C LEU A 233 -19.38 10.83 -11.85
N ALA A 234 -20.51 10.50 -11.21
CA ALA A 234 -21.76 10.21 -11.92
C ALA A 234 -22.31 11.46 -12.65
N CYS A 235 -21.99 12.67 -12.20
CA CYS A 235 -22.40 13.92 -12.83
C CYS A 235 -21.37 14.54 -13.78
N GLN A 236 -20.15 14.00 -13.89
CA GLN A 236 -19.13 14.51 -14.81
C GLN A 236 -18.40 13.37 -15.55
N PRO A 237 -19.02 12.75 -16.56
CA PRO A 237 -18.30 11.80 -17.42
C PRO A 237 -17.48 12.47 -18.55
N LEU A 238 -17.45 13.81 -18.68
CA LEU A 238 -16.94 14.47 -19.90
C LEU A 238 -15.93 15.61 -19.70
N GLY A 239 -15.55 15.98 -18.47
CA GLY A 239 -14.71 17.16 -18.23
C GLY A 239 -13.19 16.94 -18.26
N PHE A 240 -12.72 15.70 -18.12
CA PHE A 240 -11.29 15.41 -17.88
C PHE A 240 -10.44 15.25 -19.15
N LEU A 241 -11.01 15.41 -20.34
CA LEU A 241 -10.29 15.29 -21.62
C LEU A 241 -9.79 16.62 -22.21
N PHE A 242 -9.98 17.76 -21.53
CA PHE A 242 -9.62 19.08 -22.08
C PHE A 242 -8.64 19.92 -21.24
N TYR A 243 -7.92 19.31 -20.30
CA TYR A 243 -6.80 19.97 -19.64
C TYR A 243 -5.55 19.08 -19.65
N CYS A 244 -5.04 18.85 -20.86
CA CYS A 244 -3.61 18.62 -21.14
C CYS A 244 -3.21 19.64 -22.22
#